data_AF-A0A645BTR3-F1
#
_entry.id   AF-A0A645BTR3-F1
#
_cell.length_a   1.000
_cell.length_b   1.000
_cell.length_c   1.000
_cell.angle_alpha   90.00
_cell.angle_beta   90.00
_cell.angle_gamma   90.00
#
_symmetry.space_group_name_H-M   'P 1'
#
loop_
_entity.id
_entity.type
_entity.pdbx_description
1 polymer ?
#
loop_
_entity_poly.entity_id
_entity_poly.type
_entity_poly.pdbx_seq_one_letter_code
_entity_poly.pdbx_strand_id
1 'polypeptide(L)'
;MKKRILLLVLVLVILTLSLLGCREAERVTYNVQKEADYFNVERRLSVINARTDKPLFEMVGYFSISNNATNELVVTCQTGENEFRVNYIYLNEWTLYVVEDISGAHVDKYHYEINFLPEMILPVTFTSND
;
A
#
# COMPACT_ATOMS: atom_id res chain seq x y z
N MET A 1 35.49 25.79 -34.04
CA MET A 1 34.19 25.06 -34.03
C MET A 1 34.28 23.72 -33.29
N LYS A 2 35.24 22.82 -33.61
CA LYS A 2 35.43 21.54 -32.91
C LYS A 2 35.54 21.62 -31.38
N LYS A 3 36.26 22.61 -30.83
CA LYS A 3 36.40 22.82 -29.37
C LYS A 3 35.10 23.21 -28.67
N ARG A 4 34.19 23.92 -29.35
CA ARG A 4 32.87 24.32 -28.80
C ARG A 4 31.90 23.14 -28.78
N ILE A 5 31.97 22.28 -29.79
CA ILE A 5 31.19 21.03 -29.87
C ILE A 5 31.63 20.05 -28.78
N LEU A 6 32.93 19.91 -28.55
CA LEU A 6 33.47 19.05 -27.49
C LEU A 6 33.00 19.49 -26.08
N LEU A 7 32.95 20.80 -25.85
CA LEU A 7 32.49 21.39 -24.58
C LEU A 7 31.01 21.14 -24.34
N LEU A 8 30.18 21.24 -25.39
CA LEU A 8 28.74 20.92 -25.32
C LEU A 8 28.49 19.44 -25.01
N VAL A 9 29.25 18.53 -25.62
CA VAL A 9 29.15 17.09 -25.34
C VAL A 9 29.55 16.80 -23.89
N LEU A 10 30.61 17.41 -23.39
CA LEU A 10 31.07 17.21 -22.02
C LEU A 10 30.02 17.68 -20.98
N VAL A 11 29.40 18.84 -21.22
CA VAL A 11 28.31 19.35 -20.37
C VAL A 11 27.11 18.41 -20.39
N LEU A 12 26.76 17.86 -21.56
CA LEU A 12 25.66 16.90 -21.68
C LEU A 12 25.94 15.61 -20.91
N VAL A 13 27.16 15.09 -20.96
CA VAL A 13 27.56 13.88 -20.21
C VAL A 13 27.54 14.11 -18.70
N ILE A 14 27.98 15.29 -18.23
CA ILE A 14 27.93 15.63 -16.80
C ILE A 14 26.48 15.75 -16.33
N LEU A 15 25.60 16.33 -17.16
CA LEU A 15 24.17 16.47 -16.86
C LEU A 15 23.44 15.11 -16.82
N THR A 16 23.81 14.15 -17.67
CA THR A 16 23.22 12.80 -17.65
C THR A 16 23.70 11.96 -16.48
N LEU A 17 24.96 12.13 -16.04
CA LEU A 17 25.50 11.46 -14.86
C LEU A 17 24.85 11.95 -13.55
N SER A 18 24.45 13.23 -13.48
CA SER A 18 23.72 13.75 -12.32
C SER A 18 22.30 13.20 -12.16
N LEU A 19 21.75 12.51 -13.16
CA LEU A 19 20.41 11.92 -13.13
C LEU A 19 20.41 10.44 -12.67
N LEU A 20 21.57 9.82 -12.44
CA LEU A 20 21.68 8.40 -12.06
C LEU A 20 21.61 8.14 -10.54
N GLY A 21 21.32 9.16 -9.74
CA GLY A 21 21.29 9.08 -8.28
C GLY A 21 19.98 8.51 -7.71
N CYS A 22 19.57 7.29 -8.09
CA CYS A 22 18.59 6.56 -7.28
C CYS A 22 19.31 5.94 -6.08
N ARG A 23 18.80 6.19 -4.87
CA ARG A 23 19.39 5.59 -3.66
C ARG A 23 19.12 4.09 -3.66
N GLU A 24 20.05 3.29 -3.15
CA GLU A 24 19.85 1.83 -3.04
C GLU A 24 18.54 1.48 -2.31
N ALA A 25 18.23 2.22 -1.25
CA ALA A 25 16.98 2.08 -0.50
C ALA A 25 15.72 2.30 -1.36
N GLU A 26 15.72 3.28 -2.27
CA GLU A 26 14.58 3.53 -3.17
C GLU A 26 14.38 2.36 -4.13
N ARG A 27 15.48 1.79 -4.64
CA ARG A 27 15.43 0.63 -5.53
C ARG A 27 14.91 -0.61 -4.81
N VAL A 28 15.34 -0.86 -3.57
CA VAL A 28 14.86 -1.97 -2.76
C VAL A 28 13.37 -1.81 -2.47
N THR A 29 12.94 -0.63 -2.01
CA THR A 29 11.52 -0.32 -1.77
C THR A 29 10.67 -0.54 -3.02
N TYR A 30 11.13 -0.05 -4.18
CA TYR A 30 10.45 -0.26 -5.45
C TYR A 30 10.28 -1.75 -5.79
N ASN A 31 11.33 -2.56 -5.59
CA ASN A 31 11.27 -3.99 -5.86
C ASN A 31 10.29 -4.70 -4.91
N VAL A 32 10.31 -4.36 -3.61
CA VAL A 32 9.37 -4.94 -2.63
C VAL A 32 7.93 -4.56 -2.96
N GLN A 33 7.68 -3.30 -3.34
CA GLN A 33 6.36 -2.85 -3.79
C GLN A 33 5.91 -3.61 -5.03
N LYS A 34 6.81 -3.81 -6.01
CA LYS A 34 6.52 -4.58 -7.21
C LYS A 34 6.14 -6.03 -6.89
N GLU A 35 6.85 -6.69 -5.97
CA GLU A 35 6.48 -8.05 -5.53
C GLU A 35 5.12 -8.07 -4.81
N ALA A 36 4.80 -7.04 -4.03
CA ALA A 36 3.49 -6.90 -3.42
C ALA A 36 2.38 -6.68 -4.47
N ASP A 37 2.64 -5.92 -5.54
CA ASP A 37 1.71 -5.73 -6.66
C ASP A 37 1.45 -7.02 -7.45
N TYR A 38 2.41 -7.96 -7.43
CA TYR A 38 2.26 -9.31 -7.97
C TYR A 38 1.71 -10.32 -6.95
N PHE A 39 1.28 -9.86 -5.77
CA PHE A 39 0.71 -10.70 -4.70
C PHE A 39 1.68 -11.80 -4.21
N ASN A 40 2.99 -11.52 -4.23
CA ASN A 40 4.02 -12.46 -3.76
C ASN A 40 4.45 -12.22 -2.30
N VAL A 41 4.00 -11.13 -1.69
CA VAL A 41 4.39 -10.70 -0.34
C VAL A 41 3.17 -10.76 0.57
N GLU A 42 3.30 -11.47 1.69
CA GLU A 42 2.27 -11.52 2.73
C GLU A 42 2.41 -10.28 3.61
N ARG A 43 1.32 -9.53 3.78
CA ARG A 43 1.34 -8.25 4.49
C ARG A 43 0.19 -8.13 5.47
N ARG A 44 0.36 -7.27 6.47
CA ARG A 44 -0.70 -6.80 7.35
C ARG A 44 -1.02 -5.34 7.05
N LEU A 45 -2.29 -5.01 6.94
CA LEU A 45 -2.80 -3.66 6.92
C LEU A 45 -3.53 -3.40 8.24
N SER A 46 -3.09 -2.38 8.97
CA SER A 46 -3.71 -1.94 10.21
C SER A 46 -4.20 -0.51 10.04
N VAL A 47 -5.50 -0.27 10.22
CA VAL A 47 -6.12 1.06 10.16
C VAL A 47 -6.45 1.50 11.58
N ILE A 48 -6.02 2.70 11.96
CA ILE A 48 -6.09 3.22 13.32
C ILE A 48 -6.79 4.58 13.28
N ASN A 49 -7.62 4.85 14.29
CA ASN A 49 -8.20 6.16 14.49
C ASN A 49 -7.26 7.05 15.30
N ALA A 50 -6.72 8.10 14.68
CA ALA A 50 -5.80 9.05 15.31
C ALA A 50 -6.43 9.83 16.48
N ARG A 51 -7.76 9.85 16.60
CA ARG A 51 -8.44 10.54 17.70
C ARG A 51 -8.50 9.71 18.97
N THR A 52 -8.63 8.39 18.83
CA THR A 52 -8.86 7.46 19.95
C THR A 52 -7.70 6.51 20.20
N ASP A 53 -6.70 6.50 19.31
CA ASP A 53 -5.58 5.57 19.27
C ASP A 53 -6.00 4.10 19.19
N LYS A 54 -7.23 3.84 18.70
CA LYS A 54 -7.78 2.49 18.59
C LYS A 54 -7.72 1.97 17.16
N PRO A 55 -7.38 0.69 16.97
CA PRO A 55 -7.46 0.05 15.66
C PRO A 55 -8.94 -0.12 15.25
N LEU A 56 -9.22 0.14 13.98
CA LEU A 56 -10.55 0.09 13.37
C LEU A 56 -10.75 -1.17 12.55
N PHE A 57 -9.69 -1.54 11.84
CA PHE A 57 -9.68 -2.57 10.84
C PHE A 57 -8.28 -3.14 10.74
N GLU A 58 -8.19 -4.46 10.68
CA GLU A 58 -6.96 -5.16 10.38
C GLU A 58 -7.23 -6.18 9.26
N MET A 59 -6.31 -6.29 8.33
CA MET A 59 -6.33 -7.30 7.27
C MET A 59 -4.96 -7.94 7.14
N VAL A 60 -4.91 -9.25 7.03
CA VAL A 60 -3.71 -9.99 6.67
C VAL A 60 -3.94 -10.69 5.33
N GLY A 61 -2.95 -10.64 4.45
CA GLY A 61 -2.93 -11.46 3.25
C GLY A 61 -2.02 -10.92 2.15
N TYR A 62 -2.22 -11.44 0.95
CA TYR A 62 -1.47 -11.07 -0.25
C TYR A 62 -2.25 -10.00 -1.02
N PHE A 63 -1.90 -8.75 -0.79
CA PHE A 63 -2.60 -7.62 -1.39
C PHE A 63 -1.67 -6.60 -2.01
N SER A 64 -2.23 -5.77 -2.89
CA SER A 64 -1.65 -4.51 -3.38
C SER A 64 -2.49 -3.33 -2.85
N ILE A 65 -1.87 -2.16 -2.74
CA ILE A 65 -2.57 -0.93 -2.32
C ILE A 65 -2.37 0.19 -3.33
N SER A 66 -3.39 1.03 -3.45
CA SER A 66 -3.33 2.26 -4.24
C SER A 66 -4.27 3.31 -3.66
N ASN A 67 -4.09 4.57 -4.05
CA ASN A 67 -5.00 5.65 -3.70
C ASN A 67 -5.81 6.05 -4.92
N ASN A 68 -7.08 6.37 -4.72
CA ASN A 68 -7.94 6.89 -5.78
C ASN A 68 -8.22 8.40 -5.61
N ALA A 69 -9.01 8.96 -6.53
CA ALA A 69 -9.37 10.38 -6.52
C ALA A 69 -10.38 10.78 -5.43
N THR A 70 -10.95 9.81 -4.71
CA THR A 70 -12.00 9.99 -3.69
C THR A 70 -11.48 9.87 -2.26
N ASN A 71 -10.16 9.98 -2.07
CA ASN A 71 -9.48 9.81 -0.77
C ASN A 71 -9.72 8.43 -0.16
N GLU A 72 -9.70 7.37 -0.95
CA GLU A 72 -9.80 6.01 -0.45
C GLU A 72 -8.50 5.25 -0.72
N LEU A 73 -8.10 4.45 0.26
CA LEU A 73 -7.12 3.40 0.09
C LEU A 73 -7.83 2.20 -0.54
N VAL A 74 -7.45 1.86 -1.77
CA VAL A 74 -7.95 0.71 -2.52
C VAL A 74 -7.02 -0.45 -2.26
N VAL A 75 -7.53 -1.48 -1.61
CA VAL A 75 -6.79 -2.69 -1.23
C VAL A 75 -7.30 -3.85 -2.07
N THR A 76 -6.49 -4.34 -3.00
CA THR A 76 -6.82 -5.50 -3.83
C THR A 76 -6.11 -6.70 -3.24
N CYS A 77 -6.85 -7.72 -2.81
CA CYS A 77 -6.29 -8.94 -2.23
C CYS A 77 -6.54 -10.13 -3.14
N GLN A 78 -5.54 -10.98 -3.32
CA GLN A 78 -5.70 -12.30 -3.93
C GLN A 78 -6.13 -13.30 -2.85
N THR A 79 -7.28 -13.95 -3.02
CA THR A 79 -7.84 -14.91 -2.06
C THR A 79 -7.93 -16.33 -2.61
N GLY A 80 -7.43 -16.55 -3.84
CA GLY A 80 -7.44 -17.84 -4.53
C GLY A 80 -6.79 -17.75 -5.90
N GLU A 81 -6.76 -18.88 -6.62
CA GLU A 81 -6.27 -18.92 -8.00
C GLU A 81 -7.20 -18.11 -8.91
N ASN A 82 -6.76 -16.91 -9.31
CA ASN A 82 -7.55 -15.92 -10.04
C ASN A 82 -8.77 -15.35 -9.28
N GLU A 83 -8.82 -15.50 -7.96
CA GLU A 83 -9.87 -14.89 -7.13
C GLU A 83 -9.33 -13.66 -6.41
N PHE A 84 -10.02 -12.53 -6.57
CA PHE A 84 -9.62 -11.25 -6.01
C PHE A 84 -10.77 -10.59 -5.27
N ARG A 85 -10.43 -9.92 -4.15
CA ARG A 85 -11.35 -9.08 -3.39
C ARG A 85 -10.80 -7.67 -3.31
N VAL A 86 -11.66 -6.68 -3.52
CA VAL A 86 -11.27 -5.26 -3.43
C VAL A 86 -11.98 -4.64 -2.23
N ASN A 87 -11.21 -4.00 -1.36
CA ASN A 87 -11.70 -3.27 -0.20
C ASN A 87 -11.36 -1.79 -0.37
N TYR A 88 -12.29 -0.92 0.03
CA TYR A 88 -12.11 0.53 0.01
C TYR A 88 -12.13 1.05 1.44
N ILE A 89 -11.06 1.72 1.85
CA ILE A 89 -10.95 2.33 3.18
C ILE A 89 -10.88 3.83 2.99
N TYR A 90 -11.89 4.53 3.50
CA TYR A 90 -11.94 5.98 3.42
C TYR A 90 -10.87 6.63 4.30
N LEU A 91 -10.04 7.47 3.70
CA LEU A 91 -8.98 8.23 4.37
C LEU A 91 -9.52 9.63 4.71
N ASN A 92 -9.62 9.91 6.00
CA ASN A 92 -9.95 11.23 6.53
C ASN A 92 -8.85 11.72 7.48
N GLU A 93 -9.04 12.89 8.10
CA GLU A 93 -8.07 13.51 9.02
C GLU A 93 -7.71 12.63 10.22
N TRP A 94 -8.58 11.69 10.60
CA TRP A 94 -8.40 10.78 11.73
C TRP A 94 -8.05 9.35 11.32
N THR A 95 -7.91 9.05 10.02
CA THR A 95 -7.54 7.71 9.55
C THR A 95 -6.02 7.61 9.39
N LEU A 96 -5.38 6.77 10.20
CA LEU A 96 -4.00 6.33 10.01
C LEU A 96 -4.00 4.91 9.48
N TYR A 97 -3.03 4.56 8.65
CA TYR A 97 -2.81 3.17 8.27
C TYR A 97 -1.33 2.82 8.28
N VAL A 98 -1.05 1.55 8.59
CA VAL A 98 0.28 0.96 8.54
C VAL A 98 0.20 -0.30 7.70
N VAL A 99 1.19 -0.50 6.81
CA VAL A 99 1.37 -1.75 6.08
C VAL A 99 2.69 -2.38 6.53
N GLU A 100 2.60 -3.59 7.04
CA GLU A 100 3.74 -4.37 7.53
C GLU A 100 3.98 -5.55 6.59
N ASP A 101 5.23 -5.78 6.20
CA ASP A 101 5.64 -7.03 5.56
C ASP A 101 5.82 -8.09 6.65
N ILE A 102 5.04 -9.16 6.58
CA ILE A 102 5.04 -10.26 7.55
C ILE A 102 5.40 -11.60 6.89
N SER A 103 6.03 -11.54 5.72
CA SER A 103 6.42 -12.71 4.94
C SER A 103 7.18 -13.74 5.77
N GLY A 104 6.81 -15.02 5.61
CA GLY A 104 7.39 -16.13 6.35
C GLY A 104 6.71 -16.44 7.68
N ALA A 105 5.67 -15.69 8.06
CA ALA A 105 4.82 -16.03 9.20
C ALA A 105 3.89 -17.22 8.93
N HIS A 106 3.47 -17.41 7.67
CA HIS A 106 2.54 -18.46 7.26
C HIS A 106 3.07 -19.25 6.05
N VAL A 107 2.55 -20.47 5.86
CA VAL A 107 2.94 -21.39 4.76
C VAL A 107 1.93 -21.31 3.58
N ASP A 108 0.74 -20.74 3.81
CA ASP A 108 -0.35 -20.67 2.83
C ASP A 108 -0.27 -19.41 1.96
N LYS A 109 -0.19 -19.59 0.64
CA LYS A 109 -0.10 -18.50 -0.35
C LYS A 109 -1.43 -17.74 -0.56
N TYR A 110 -2.55 -18.23 -0.05
CA TYR A 110 -3.86 -17.58 -0.17
C TYR A 110 -4.43 -17.14 1.18
N HIS A 111 -3.57 -17.03 2.19
CA HIS A 111 -3.98 -16.59 3.51
C HIS A 111 -4.65 -15.20 3.42
N TYR A 112 -5.87 -15.13 3.95
CA TYR A 112 -6.68 -13.91 3.99
C TYR A 112 -7.48 -13.86 5.28
N GLU A 113 -7.21 -12.87 6.11
CA GLU A 113 -7.89 -12.63 7.36
C GLU A 113 -8.35 -11.17 7.42
N ILE A 114 -9.56 -10.94 7.93
CA ILE A 114 -10.05 -9.60 8.23
C ILE A 114 -10.58 -9.59 9.65
N ASN A 115 -10.10 -8.64 10.44
CA ASN A 115 -10.59 -8.34 11.77
C ASN A 115 -11.22 -6.94 11.79
N PHE A 116 -12.53 -6.90 12.03
CA PHE A 116 -13.23 -5.66 12.35
C PHE A 116 -13.24 -5.48 13.87
N LEU A 117 -12.83 -4.30 14.35
CA LEU A 117 -12.67 -4.05 15.78
C LEU A 117 -13.87 -3.21 16.26
N PRO A 118 -14.87 -3.85 16.90
CA PRO A 118 -16.26 -3.39 16.89
C PRO A 118 -16.59 -2.29 17.88
N GLU A 119 -15.64 -1.80 18.71
CA GLU A 119 -15.92 -0.67 19.60
C GLU A 119 -16.40 0.60 18.84
N MET A 120 -16.22 0.64 17.51
CA MET A 120 -16.72 1.70 16.64
C MET A 120 -18.01 1.36 15.86
N ILE A 121 -18.44 0.10 15.82
CA ILE A 121 -19.69 -0.30 15.14
C ILE A 121 -20.82 -0.18 16.16
N LEU A 122 -21.43 1.00 16.25
CA LEU A 122 -22.58 1.21 17.12
C LEU A 122 -23.78 0.38 16.61
N PRO A 123 -24.39 -0.48 17.45
CA PRO A 123 -25.59 -1.20 17.05
C PRO A 123 -26.75 -0.22 16.83
N VAL A 124 -27.35 -0.25 15.64
CA VAL A 124 -28.57 0.49 15.31
C VAL A 124 -29.78 -0.41 15.52
N THR A 125 -30.75 0.06 16.31
CA THR A 125 -32.05 -0.62 16.46
C THR A 125 -33.06 0.08 15.56
N PHE A 126 -33.61 -0.64 14.59
CA PHE A 126 -34.69 -0.12 13.75
C PHE A 126 -36.03 -0.34 14.48
N THR A 127 -36.69 0.74 14.90
CA THR A 127 -38.08 0.70 15.38
C THR A 127 -39.00 1.08 14.23
N SER A 128 -39.71 0.09 13.67
CA SER A 128 -40.91 0.34 12.86
C SER A 128 -42.06 0.60 13.83
N ASN A 129 -42.71 1.75 13.71
CA ASN A 129 -44.04 1.93 14.26
C ASN A 129 -45.01 1.62 13.12
N ASP A 130 -45.64 0.45 13.19
CA ASP A 130 -46.74 0.09 12.31
C ASP A 130 -47.96 0.99 12.52
#